data_AF-A0A137NPQ5-F1
#
_entry.id   AF-A0A137NPQ5-F1
#
_cell.length_a   1.000
_cell.length_b   1.000
_cell.length_c   1.000
_cell.angle_alpha   90.00
_cell.angle_beta   90.00
_cell.angle_gamma   90.00
#
_symmetry.space_group_name_H-M   'P 1'
#
loop_
_entity.id
_entity.type
_entity.pdbx_description
1 polymer ?
#
loop_
_entity_poly.entity_id
_entity_poly.type
_entity_poly.pdbx_seq_one_letter_code
_entity_poly.pdbx_strand_id
1 'polypeptide(L)'
;MTYHEAIIEMYELLKHRNKILQPSEVSVALDHCHELHHALSSAEEYSPYFQYFAHIIGLHYLNIYPKCSSSEKQRTKQKLLDLILFMRDKFYPYFSLSYLILKTGYDSLDEN
;
A
#
# COMPACT_ATOMS: atom_id res chain seq x y z
N MET A 1 6.68 -18.46 12.08
CA MET A 1 7.93 -18.03 11.40
C MET A 1 8.00 -18.53 9.96
N THR A 2 7.61 -19.78 9.69
CA THR A 2 7.59 -20.39 8.35
C THR A 2 6.85 -19.60 7.25
N TYR A 3 5.73 -18.94 7.57
CA TYR A 3 5.00 -18.12 6.58
C TYR A 3 5.80 -16.90 6.12
N HIS A 4 6.44 -16.18 7.04
CA HIS A 4 7.20 -14.98 6.69
C HIS A 4 8.46 -15.32 5.90
N GLU A 5 9.14 -16.41 6.25
CA GLU A 5 10.29 -16.93 5.50
C GLU A 5 9.89 -17.36 4.08
N ALA A 6 8.77 -18.09 3.94
CA ALA A 6 8.25 -18.50 2.63
C ALA A 6 7.83 -17.29 1.77
N ILE A 7 7.25 -16.25 2.37
CA ILE A 7 6.90 -15.01 1.67
C ILE A 7 8.16 -14.26 1.20
N ILE A 8 9.21 -14.19 2.02
CA ILE A 8 10.48 -13.56 1.64
C ILE A 8 11.16 -14.32 0.50
N GLU A 9 11.21 -15.65 0.58
CA GLU A 9 11.78 -16.51 -0.46
C GLU A 9 11.01 -16.37 -1.77
N MET A 10 9.68 -16.39 -1.70
CA MET A 10 8.80 -16.17 -2.86
C MET A 10 8.94 -14.76 -3.43
N TYR A 11 9.12 -13.75 -2.58
CA TYR A 11 9.40 -12.38 -3.03
C TYR A 11 10.74 -12.27 -3.75
N GLU A 12 11.82 -12.87 -3.25
CA GLU A 12 13.12 -12.87 -3.94
C GLU A 12 13.05 -13.63 -5.28
N LEU A 13 12.34 -14.75 -5.33
CA LEU A 13 12.08 -15.47 -6.59
C LEU A 13 11.28 -14.61 -7.58
N LEU A 14 10.25 -13.91 -7.13
CA LEU A 14 9.43 -13.02 -7.95
C LEU A 14 10.22 -11.80 -8.41
N LYS A 15 11.07 -11.22 -7.55
CA LYS A 15 11.93 -10.09 -7.85
C LYS A 15 12.98 -10.41 -8.92
N HIS A 16 13.54 -11.63 -8.90
CA HIS A 16 14.47 -12.09 -9.94
C HIS A 16 13.78 -12.49 -11.26
N ARG A 17 12.50 -12.86 -11.21
CA ARG A 17 11.71 -13.24 -12.40
C ARG A 17 10.94 -12.09 -13.02
N ASN A 18 10.60 -11.07 -12.24
CA ASN A 18 9.91 -9.89 -12.73
C ASN A 18 10.91 -8.98 -13.46
N LYS A 19 10.85 -9.05 -14.79
CA LYS A 19 11.29 -7.95 -15.65
C LYS A 19 10.53 -6.68 -15.25
N ILE A 20 11.06 -5.51 -15.64
CA ILE A 20 10.38 -4.21 -15.46
C ILE A 20 8.90 -4.38 -15.85
N LEU A 21 7.99 -4.13 -14.90
CA LEU A 21 6.55 -4.27 -15.11
C LEU A 21 6.15 -3.43 -16.31
N GLN A 22 5.37 -4.02 -17.21
CA GLN A 22 4.74 -3.30 -18.30
C GLN A 22 3.68 -2.36 -17.75
N PRO A 23 3.37 -1.24 -18.43
CA PRO A 23 2.37 -0.29 -17.97
C PRO A 23 1.02 -0.94 -17.65
N SER A 24 0.57 -1.91 -18.46
CA SER A 24 -0.67 -2.64 -18.21
C SER A 24 -0.65 -3.46 -16.91
N GLU A 25 0.51 -4.01 -16.54
CA GLU A 25 0.67 -4.78 -15.30
C GLU A 25 0.66 -3.85 -14.08
N VAL A 26 1.24 -2.65 -14.22
CA VAL A 26 1.16 -1.60 -13.20
C VAL A 26 -0.29 -1.16 -12.99
N SER A 27 -1.03 -0.90 -14.06
CA SER A 27 -2.45 -0.49 -13.95
C SER A 27 -3.30 -1.57 -13.28
N VAL A 28 -3.12 -2.86 -13.64
CA VAL A 28 -3.85 -3.97 -12.99
C VAL A 28 -3.53 -4.06 -11.50
N ALA A 29 -2.26 -3.93 -11.12
CA ALA A 29 -1.88 -3.96 -9.72
C ALA A 29 -2.39 -2.73 -8.94
N LEU A 30 -2.49 -1.56 -9.58
CA LEU A 30 -3.14 -0.38 -8.99
C LEU A 30 -4.64 -0.58 -8.80
N ASP A 31 -5.33 -1.13 -9.79
CA ASP A 31 -6.77 -1.42 -9.69
C ASP A 31 -7.03 -2.36 -8.52
N HIS A 32 -6.20 -3.40 -8.34
CA HIS A 32 -6.30 -4.28 -7.18
C HIS A 32 -6.06 -3.54 -5.85
N CYS A 33 -5.07 -2.65 -5.78
CA CYS A 33 -4.86 -1.82 -4.59
C CYS A 33 -6.08 -0.92 -4.28
N HIS A 34 -6.73 -0.40 -5.33
CA HIS A 34 -7.93 0.41 -5.21
C HIS A 34 -9.13 -0.38 -4.70
N GLU A 35 -9.32 -1.60 -5.21
CA GLU A 35 -10.36 -2.53 -4.74
C GLU A 35 -10.17 -2.88 -3.26
N LEU A 36 -8.95 -3.22 -2.85
CA LEU A 36 -8.63 -3.53 -1.45
C LEU A 36 -8.88 -2.33 -0.53
N HIS A 37 -8.47 -1.13 -0.96
CA HIS A 37 -8.75 0.10 -0.21
C HIS A 37 -10.25 0.38 -0.11
N HIS A 38 -11.00 0.17 -1.20
CA HIS A 38 -12.45 0.34 -1.19
C HIS A 38 -13.10 -0.63 -0.20
N ALA A 39 -12.79 -1.92 -0.29
CA ALA A 39 -13.33 -2.94 0.60
C ALA A 39 -13.04 -2.64 2.09
N LEU A 40 -11.84 -2.14 2.39
CA LEU A 40 -11.46 -1.74 3.75
C LEU A 40 -12.27 -0.52 4.24
N SER A 41 -12.39 0.51 3.39
CA SER A 41 -13.01 1.79 3.77
C SER A 41 -14.54 1.72 3.84
N SER A 42 -15.16 0.82 3.05
CA SER A 42 -16.62 0.62 3.01
C SER A 42 -17.13 -0.41 4.01
N ALA A 43 -16.28 -1.01 4.83
CA ALA A 43 -16.70 -2.02 5.79
C ALA A 43 -17.59 -1.41 6.90
N GLU A 44 -18.70 -2.08 7.20
CA GLU A 44 -19.68 -1.64 8.19
C GLU A 44 -19.20 -1.87 9.64
N GLU A 45 -18.39 -2.93 9.85
CA GLU A 45 -17.83 -3.29 11.15
C GLU A 45 -16.30 -3.35 11.10
N TYR A 46 -15.64 -2.62 12.00
CA TYR A 46 -14.19 -2.55 12.05
C TYR A 46 -13.62 -3.52 13.09
N SER A 47 -12.76 -4.43 12.63
CA SER A 47 -11.96 -5.29 13.50
C SER A 47 -10.57 -4.66 13.73
N PRO A 48 -9.91 -4.90 14.89
CA PRO A 48 -8.53 -4.47 15.12
C PRO A 48 -7.52 -4.90 14.03
N TYR A 49 -7.79 -6.02 13.34
CA TYR A 49 -6.96 -6.48 12.23
C TYR A 49 -7.00 -5.55 11.01
N PHE A 50 -7.98 -4.65 10.91
CA PHE A 50 -8.10 -3.71 9.80
C PHE A 50 -6.95 -2.72 9.78
N GLN A 51 -6.36 -2.40 10.94
CA GLN A 51 -5.15 -1.57 10.98
C GLN A 51 -3.96 -2.26 10.28
N TYR A 52 -3.84 -3.58 10.42
CA TYR A 52 -2.83 -4.36 9.72
C TYR A 52 -3.09 -4.38 8.21
N PHE A 53 -4.34 -4.61 7.77
CA PHE A 53 -4.67 -4.59 6.35
C PHE A 53 -4.47 -3.20 5.73
N ALA A 54 -4.85 -2.13 6.43
CA ALA A 54 -4.58 -0.76 6.02
C ALA A 54 -3.08 -0.52 5.82
N HIS A 55 -2.25 -1.03 6.74
CA HIS A 55 -0.80 -0.95 6.62
C HIS A 55 -0.27 -1.64 5.36
N ILE A 56 -0.72 -2.89 5.11
CA ILE A 56 -0.31 -3.67 3.93
C ILE A 56 -0.72 -2.96 2.63
N ILE A 57 -1.96 -2.46 2.55
CA ILE A 57 -2.44 -1.71 1.37
C ILE A 57 -1.58 -0.45 1.14
N GLY A 58 -1.24 0.27 2.21
CA GLY A 58 -0.35 1.43 2.11
C GLY A 58 1.04 1.08 1.59
N LEU A 59 1.62 -0.04 2.04
CA LEU A 59 2.90 -0.53 1.54
C LEU A 59 2.83 -0.92 0.05
N HIS A 60 1.71 -1.47 -0.40
CA HIS A 60 1.50 -1.75 -1.82
C HIS A 60 1.48 -0.47 -2.65
N TYR A 61 0.76 0.57 -2.22
CA TYR A 61 0.77 1.87 -2.89
C TYR A 61 2.18 2.48 -2.96
N LEU A 62 2.95 2.45 -1.86
CA LEU A 62 4.33 2.95 -1.84
C LEU A 62 5.24 2.18 -2.81
N ASN A 63 5.13 0.84 -2.86
CA ASN A 63 5.96 0.02 -3.71
C ASN A 63 5.65 0.20 -5.21
N ILE A 64 4.37 0.40 -5.56
CA ILE A 64 3.97 0.56 -6.97
C ILE A 64 4.12 1.99 -7.48
N TYR A 65 4.02 3.00 -6.61
CA TYR A 65 4.14 4.42 -6.96
C TYR A 65 5.34 4.77 -7.88
N PRO A 66 6.59 4.33 -7.62
CA PRO A 66 7.72 4.67 -8.50
C PRO A 66 7.61 4.07 -9.91
N LYS A 67 6.75 3.06 -10.09
CA LYS A 67 6.51 2.38 -11.36
C LYS A 67 5.33 2.97 -12.16
N CYS A 68 4.59 3.89 -11.54
CA CYS A 68 3.41 4.53 -12.13
C CYS A 68 3.78 5.60 -13.16
N SER A 69 2.93 5.77 -14.17
CA SER A 69 2.92 6.96 -15.02
C SER A 69 2.56 8.23 -14.22
N SER A 70 2.77 9.42 -14.78
CA SER A 70 2.51 10.68 -14.08
C SER A 70 1.05 10.81 -13.61
N SER A 71 0.08 10.38 -14.42
CA SER A 71 -1.34 10.40 -14.06
C SER A 71 -1.67 9.40 -12.96
N GLU A 72 -1.12 8.18 -13.05
CA GLU A 72 -1.26 7.14 -12.02
C GLU A 72 -0.61 7.55 -10.71
N LYS A 73 0.55 8.23 -10.74
CA LYS A 73 1.22 8.76 -9.54
C LYS A 73 0.30 9.70 -8.78
N GLN A 74 -0.32 10.67 -9.46
CA GLN A 74 -1.23 11.62 -8.81
C GLN A 74 -2.39 10.90 -8.11
N ARG A 75 -3.04 9.96 -8.82
CA ARG A 75 -4.15 9.17 -8.27
C ARG A 75 -3.70 8.29 -7.10
N THR A 76 -2.55 7.62 -7.25
CA THR A 76 -1.97 6.74 -6.23
C THR A 76 -1.62 7.50 -4.97
N LYS A 77 -0.98 8.66 -5.11
CA LYS A 77 -0.65 9.55 -4.00
C LYS A 77 -1.90 10.00 -3.26
N GLN A 78 -2.94 10.43 -3.98
CA GLN A 78 -4.20 10.81 -3.35
C GLN A 78 -4.82 9.64 -2.57
N LYS A 79 -4.85 8.43 -3.15
CA LYS A 79 -5.40 7.25 -2.48
C LYS A 79 -4.60 6.82 -1.26
N LEU A 80 -3.28 6.96 -1.29
CA LEU A 80 -2.42 6.72 -0.13
C LEU A 80 -2.68 7.75 0.98
N LEU A 81 -2.87 9.03 0.63
CA LEU A 81 -3.25 10.06 1.59
C LEU A 81 -4.60 9.74 2.23
N ASP A 82 -5.61 9.40 1.44
CA ASP A 82 -6.95 9.03 1.91
C ASP A 82 -6.86 7.86 2.91
N LEU A 83 -6.05 6.84 2.62
CA LEU A 83 -5.82 5.70 3.50
C LEU A 83 -5.12 6.10 4.80
N ILE A 84 -4.10 6.97 4.75
CA ILE A 84 -3.39 7.46 5.92
C ILE A 84 -4.33 8.27 6.83
N LEU A 85 -5.18 9.12 6.24
CA LEU A 85 -6.20 9.88 6.97
C LEU A 85 -7.24 8.94 7.59
N PHE A 86 -7.70 7.96 6.83
CA PHE A 86 -8.58 6.89 7.34
C PHE A 86 -7.96 6.17 8.53
N MET A 87 -6.67 5.80 8.45
CA MET A 87 -5.99 5.13 9.56
C MET A 87 -5.88 6.01 10.80
N ARG A 88 -5.59 7.30 10.64
CA ARG A 88 -5.57 8.27 11.74
C ARG A 88 -6.93 8.39 12.41
N ASP A 89 -8.00 8.44 11.62
CA ASP A 89 -9.34 8.75 12.13
C ASP A 89 -10.02 7.50 12.73
N LYS A 90 -9.68 6.29 12.26
CA LYS A 90 -10.33 5.02 12.67
C LYS A 90 -9.53 4.19 13.67
N PHE A 91 -8.21 4.28 13.71
CA PHE A 91 -7.37 3.40 14.55
C PHE A 91 -6.59 4.16 15.64
N TYR A 92 -6.36 3.48 16.77
CA TYR A 92 -5.51 3.93 17.87
C TYR A 92 -4.01 3.88 17.51
N PRO A 93 -3.14 4.55 18.30
CA PRO A 93 -2.89 5.98 18.25
C PRO A 93 -2.14 6.40 16.97
N TYR A 94 -2.17 7.69 16.63
CA TYR A 94 -1.40 8.34 15.55
C TYR A 94 0.11 8.02 15.54
N PHE A 95 0.63 7.44 16.61
CA PHE A 95 2.03 7.06 16.76
C PHE A 95 2.26 5.55 16.61
N SER A 96 1.29 4.80 16.07
CA SER A 96 1.55 3.40 15.74
C SER A 96 2.64 3.31 14.67
N LEU A 97 3.54 2.34 14.80
CA LEU A 97 4.63 2.16 13.87
C LEU A 97 4.12 2.00 12.42
N SER A 98 2.99 1.30 12.24
CA SER A 98 2.33 1.14 10.95
C SER A 98 1.90 2.47 10.33
N TYR A 99 1.35 3.40 11.13
CA TYR A 99 0.99 4.73 10.65
C TYR A 99 2.25 5.53 10.29
N LEU A 100 3.24 5.58 11.19
CA LEU A 100 4.46 6.37 11.00
C LEU A 100 5.26 5.93 9.78
N ILE A 101 5.37 4.62 9.52
CA ILE A 101 6.03 4.09 8.31
C ILE A 101 5.34 4.61 7.06
N LEU A 102 4.00 4.54 7.00
CA LEU A 102 3.26 4.99 5.82
C LEU A 102 3.33 6.51 5.64
N LYS A 103 3.25 7.28 6.72
CA LYS A 103 3.36 8.75 6.66
C LYS A 103 4.74 9.18 6.15
N THR A 104 5.82 8.60 6.70
CA THR A 104 7.18 8.86 6.23
C THR A 104 7.37 8.48 4.78
N GLY A 105 6.86 7.30 4.37
CA GLY A 105 6.90 6.87 2.97
C GLY A 105 6.16 7.85 2.06
N TYR A 106 4.96 8.30 2.46
CA TYR A 106 4.18 9.29 1.72
C TYR A 106 4.91 10.63 1.55
N ASP A 107 5.52 11.12 2.62
CA ASP A 107 6.23 12.41 2.60
C ASP A 107 7.46 12.36 1.68
N SER A 108 8.12 11.20 1.56
CA SER A 108 9.26 11.00 0.65
C SER A 108 8.88 10.92 -0.84
N LEU A 109 7.58 10.87 -1.20
CA LEU A 109 7.15 10.74 -2.59
C LEU A 109 7.37 11.99 -3.44
N ASP A 110 7.55 13.16 -2.80
CA ASP A 110 7.82 14.45 -3.46
C ASP A 110 9.31 14.82 -3.46
N GLU A 111 10.15 14.05 -2.76
CA GLU A 111 11.59 14.32 -2.63
C GLU A 111 12.43 13.63 -3.72
N ASN A 112 11.80 12.98 -4.71
CA ASN A 112 12.44 12.30 -5.85
C ASN A 112 11.80 12.67 -7.19
#